data_AF-A0A1M3H0D9-F1
#
_entry.id   AF-A0A1M3H0D9-F1
#
_cell.length_a   1.000
_cell.length_b   1.000
_cell.length_c   1.000
_cell.angle_alpha   90.00
_cell.angle_beta   90.00
_cell.angle_gamma   90.00
#
_symmetry.space_group_name_H-M   'P 1'
#
loop_
_entity.id
_entity.type
_entity.pdbx_description
1 polymer ?
#
loop_
_entity_poly.entity_id
_entity_poly.type
_entity_poly.pdbx_seq_one_letter_code
_entity_poly.pdbx_strand_id
1 'polypeptide(L)'
;MLKIPHTQELEKVAQRLIWFKNSKEALEDPYTFMAYVMTYGTLNDILIIKRTLGIEAFKEALDHLPPGIIDAKSWNYWNLMVGRFPTPPLPKRKIH
;
A
#
# COMPACT_ATOMS: atom_id res chain seq x y z
N MET A 1 -13.65 2.84 -2.08
CA MET A 1 -12.56 2.96 -3.06
C MET A 1 -11.64 4.05 -2.57
N LEU A 2 -10.49 3.61 -2.08
CA LEU A 2 -9.43 4.42 -1.54
C LEU A 2 -9.06 5.53 -2.54
N LYS A 3 -8.93 6.76 -2.05
CA LYS A 3 -8.48 7.91 -2.85
C LYS A 3 -7.24 8.49 -2.18
N ILE A 4 -6.18 8.69 -2.97
CA ILE A 4 -4.95 9.27 -2.46
C ILE A 4 -4.94 10.76 -2.81
N PRO A 5 -4.87 11.68 -1.83
CA PRO A 5 -4.78 13.10 -2.12
C PRO A 5 -3.39 13.44 -2.69
N HIS A 6 -3.34 14.39 -3.62
CA HIS A 6 -2.10 14.83 -4.25
C HIS A 6 -1.41 15.90 -3.39
N THR A 7 -0.89 15.48 -2.24
CA THR A 7 -0.05 16.35 -1.40
C THR A 7 1.41 16.18 -1.78
N GLN A 8 2.21 17.23 -1.57
CA GLN A 8 3.64 17.19 -1.86
C GLN A 8 4.38 16.09 -1.06
N GLU A 9 3.91 15.77 0.14
CA GLU A 9 4.47 14.68 0.94
C GLU A 9 4.19 13.31 0.31
N LEU A 10 2.96 13.07 -0.14
CA LEU A 10 2.58 11.80 -0.77
C LEU A 10 3.25 11.62 -2.14
N GLU A 11 3.39 12.69 -2.92
CA GLU A 11 4.13 12.65 -4.18
C GLU A 11 5.61 12.30 -3.96
N LYS A 12 6.24 12.80 -2.88
CA LYS A 12 7.62 12.41 -2.52
C LYS A 12 7.72 10.94 -2.12
N VAL A 13 6.73 10.42 -1.37
CA VAL A 13 6.67 8.99 -1.03
C VAL A 13 6.53 8.16 -2.31
N ALA A 14 5.61 8.53 -3.20
CA ALA A 14 5.40 7.84 -4.48
C ALA A 14 6.66 7.87 -5.36
N GLN A 15 7.31 9.01 -5.48
CA GLN A 15 8.54 9.14 -6.26
C GLN A 15 9.65 8.22 -5.74
N ARG A 16 9.77 8.05 -4.42
CA ARG A 16 10.78 7.19 -3.82
C ARG A 16 10.48 5.70 -4.01
N LEU A 17 9.23 5.31 -3.79
CA LEU A 17 8.86 3.88 -3.79
C LEU A 17 8.56 3.35 -5.20
N ILE A 18 8.07 4.21 -6.09
CA ILE A 18 7.65 3.90 -7.45
C ILE A 18 8.42 4.79 -8.43
N TRP A 19 9.75 4.67 -8.39
CA TRP A 19 10.68 5.51 -9.16
C TRP A 19 10.54 5.39 -10.67
N PHE A 20 9.90 4.34 -11.16
CA PHE A 20 9.70 4.05 -12.58
C PHE A 20 8.39 4.64 -13.15
N LYS A 21 7.58 5.34 -12.35
CA LYS A 21 6.38 6.08 -12.80
C LYS A 21 6.46 7.55 -12.38
N ASN A 22 5.68 8.40 -13.03
CA ASN A 22 5.44 9.75 -12.52
C ASN A 22 4.76 9.66 -11.15
N SER A 23 5.17 10.49 -10.18
CA SER A 23 4.64 10.45 -8.82
C SER A 23 3.13 10.68 -8.77
N LYS A 24 2.61 11.62 -9.56
CA LYS A 24 1.17 11.90 -9.62
C LYS A 24 0.40 10.72 -10.21
N GLU A 25 0.88 10.17 -11.33
CA GLU A 25 0.28 8.98 -11.94
C GLU A 25 0.30 7.76 -11.00
N ALA A 26 1.35 7.63 -10.19
CA ALA A 26 1.43 6.58 -9.19
C ALA A 26 0.38 6.73 -8.08
N LEU A 27 0.00 7.96 -7.70
CA LEU A 27 -1.07 8.21 -6.71
C LEU A 27 -2.47 7.92 -7.26
N GLU A 28 -2.66 7.96 -8.59
CA GLU A 28 -3.91 7.59 -9.27
C GLU A 28 -4.18 6.08 -9.28
N ASP A 29 -3.22 5.26 -8.86
CA ASP A 29 -3.40 3.82 -8.60
C ASP A 29 -3.22 3.53 -7.08
N PRO A 30 -4.26 3.78 -6.27
CA PRO A 30 -4.19 3.69 -4.81
C PRO A 30 -3.71 2.34 -4.29
N TYR A 31 -4.14 1.25 -4.93
CA TYR A 31 -3.85 -0.10 -4.44
C TYR A 31 -2.44 -0.54 -4.78
N THR A 32 -1.94 -0.20 -5.98
CA THR A 32 -0.52 -0.37 -6.29
C THR A 32 0.34 0.51 -5.39
N PHE A 33 -0.02 1.79 -5.21
CA PHE A 33 0.69 2.69 -4.32
C PHE A 33 0.79 2.13 -2.89
N MET A 34 -0.33 1.69 -2.32
CA MET A 34 -0.36 1.08 -1.00
C MET A 34 0.43 -0.23 -0.95
N ALA A 35 0.42 -1.05 -2.00
CA ALA A 35 1.27 -2.25 -2.06
C ALA A 35 2.76 -1.90 -1.91
N TYR A 36 3.23 -0.86 -2.62
CA TYR A 36 4.62 -0.40 -2.51
C TYR A 36 4.93 0.21 -1.14
N VAL A 37 4.04 1.03 -0.57
CA VAL A 37 4.16 1.55 0.80
C VAL A 37 4.29 0.42 1.81
N MET A 38 3.43 -0.58 1.72
CA MET A 38 3.35 -1.66 2.69
C MET A 38 4.52 -2.64 2.57
N THR A 39 5.14 -2.73 1.40
CA THR A 39 6.25 -3.68 1.14
C THR A 39 7.61 -3.02 1.34
N TYR A 40 7.77 -1.79 0.86
CA TYR A 40 9.08 -1.12 0.77
C TYR A 40 9.14 0.21 1.55
N GLY A 41 8.01 0.67 2.10
CA GLY A 41 7.94 1.92 2.83
C GLY A 41 8.83 1.93 4.07
N THR A 42 9.48 3.06 4.31
CA THR A 42 10.19 3.28 5.58
C THR A 42 9.19 3.63 6.69
N LEU A 43 9.64 3.64 7.94
CA LEU A 43 8.83 4.11 9.06
C LEU A 43 8.26 5.52 8.82
N ASN A 44 9.05 6.42 8.23
CA ASN A 44 8.59 7.77 7.92
C ASN A 44 7.48 7.78 6.85
N ASP A 45 7.56 6.94 5.82
CA ASP A 45 6.47 6.81 4.83
C ASP A 45 5.20 6.36 5.52
N ILE A 46 5.31 5.31 6.34
CA ILE A 46 4.18 4.72 7.06
C ILE A 46 3.50 5.77 7.94
N LEU A 47 4.28 6.62 8.64
CA LEU A 47 3.74 7.71 9.46
C LEU A 47 3.03 8.77 8.61
N ILE A 48 3.58 9.14 7.45
CA ILE A 48 2.92 10.06 6.50
C ILE A 48 1.58 9.46 6.04
N ILE A 49 1.57 8.19 5.64
CA ILE A 49 0.34 7.52 5.17
C ILE A 49 -0.68 7.43 6.30
N LYS A 50 -0.28 7.02 7.51
CA LYS A 50 -1.19 6.93 8.66
C LYS A 50 -1.78 8.29 9.04
N ARG A 51 -0.98 9.36 9.04
CA ARG A 51 -1.46 10.72 9.34
C ARG A 51 -2.46 11.20 8.29
N THR A 52 -2.24 10.85 7.01
CA THR A 52 -3.00 11.41 5.90
C THR A 52 -4.27 10.61 5.58
N LEU A 53 -4.19 9.28 5.66
CA LEU A 53 -5.27 8.37 5.23
C LEU A 53 -5.87 7.54 6.38
N GLY A 54 -5.21 7.52 7.54
CA GLY A 54 -5.61 6.70 8.68
C GLY A 54 -5.33 5.21 8.50
N ILE A 55 -5.69 4.43 9.52
CA ILE A 55 -5.52 2.96 9.52
C ILE A 55 -6.50 2.25 8.58
N GLU A 56 -7.65 2.87 8.30
CA GLU A 56 -8.68 2.30 7.41
C GLU A 56 -8.19 2.13 5.98
N ALA A 57 -7.28 3.00 5.52
CA ALA A 57 -6.65 2.85 4.21
C ALA A 57 -5.83 1.56 4.09
N PHE A 58 -5.14 1.13 5.16
CA PHE A 58 -4.39 -0.13 5.16
C PHE A 58 -5.34 -1.34 5.14
N LYS A 59 -6.46 -1.27 5.86
CA LYS A 59 -7.49 -2.31 5.84
C LYS A 59 -8.09 -2.47 4.45
N GLU A 60 -8.54 -1.37 3.85
CA GLU A 60 -9.12 -1.40 2.50
C GLU A 60 -8.09 -1.85 1.46
N ALA A 61 -6.84 -1.39 1.57
CA ALA A 61 -5.77 -1.78 0.65
C ALA A 61 -5.55 -3.30 0.67
N LEU A 62 -5.47 -3.93 1.85
CA LEU A 62 -5.28 -5.39 1.98
C LEU A 62 -6.34 -6.21 1.22
N ASP A 63 -7.55 -5.70 1.05
CA ASP A 63 -8.62 -6.38 0.31
C ASP A 63 -8.45 -6.29 -1.22
N HIS A 64 -7.63 -5.35 -1.71
CA HIS A 64 -7.55 -4.99 -3.13
C HIS A 64 -6.11 -4.97 -3.69
N LEU A 65 -5.10 -5.31 -2.87
CA LEU A 65 -3.70 -5.27 -3.33
C LEU A 65 -3.49 -6.13 -4.58
N PRO A 66 -2.78 -5.61 -5.60
CA PRO A 66 -2.43 -6.40 -6.77
C PRO A 66 -1.48 -7.55 -6.37
N PRO A 67 -1.63 -8.74 -7.00
CA PRO A 67 -0.73 -9.86 -6.77
C PRO A 67 0.68 -9.55 -7.29
N GLY A 68 1.70 -10.01 -6.58
CA GLY A 68 3.10 -9.96 -7.03
C GLY A 68 3.90 -8.73 -6.57
N ILE A 69 3.30 -7.79 -5.83
CA ILE A 69 4.04 -6.67 -5.22
C ILE A 69 4.33 -6.95 -3.75
N ILE A 70 3.31 -7.35 -2.98
CA ILE A 70 3.47 -7.60 -1.55
C ILE A 70 4.10 -8.97 -1.28
N ASP A 71 5.17 -8.98 -0.48
CA ASP A 71 5.83 -10.20 -0.04
C ASP A 71 5.11 -10.86 1.16
N ALA A 72 5.41 -12.13 1.43
CA ALA A 72 4.76 -12.90 2.48
C ALA A 72 4.97 -12.34 3.90
N LYS A 73 6.14 -11.75 4.18
CA LYS A 73 6.45 -11.18 5.49
C LYS A 73 5.62 -9.91 5.71
N SER A 74 5.62 -9.02 4.73
CA SER A 74 4.86 -7.78 4.73
C SER A 74 3.35 -8.07 4.81
N TRP A 75 2.86 -9.07 4.07
CA TRP A 75 1.47 -9.52 4.13
C TRP A 75 1.06 -9.99 5.54
N ASN A 76 1.87 -10.84 6.16
CA ASN A 76 1.64 -11.30 7.53
C ASN A 76 1.62 -10.14 8.53
N TYR A 77 2.63 -9.27 8.45
CA TYR A 77 2.75 -8.12 9.33
C TYR A 77 1.52 -7.22 9.24
N TRP A 78 1.13 -6.80 8.04
CA TRP A 78 0.04 -5.84 7.89
C TRP A 78 -1.33 -6.43 8.24
N ASN A 79 -1.60 -7.70 7.92
CA ASN A 79 -2.82 -8.37 8.38
C ASN A 79 -2.87 -8.43 9.90
N LEU A 80 -1.77 -8.79 10.57
CA LEU A 80 -1.70 -8.76 12.03
C LEU A 80 -1.93 -7.34 12.58
N MET A 81 -1.29 -6.32 12.00
CA MET A 81 -1.41 -4.93 12.42
C MET A 81 -2.84 -4.37 12.31
N VAL A 82 -3.66 -4.91 11.40
CA VAL A 82 -5.08 -4.53 11.28
C VAL A 82 -6.04 -5.49 11.98
N GLY A 83 -5.53 -6.44 12.77
CA GLY A 83 -6.33 -7.38 13.55
C GLY A 83 -6.90 -8.56 12.75
N ARG A 84 -6.34 -8.88 11.58
CA ARG A 84 -6.73 -10.04 10.76
C ARG A 84 -5.87 -11.24 11.10
N PHE A 85 -6.36 -12.06 12.04
CA PHE A 85 -5.74 -13.33 12.42
C PHE A 85 -6.79 -14.47 12.42
N PRO A 86 -6.51 -15.65 11.82
CA PRO A 86 -5.27 -16.00 11.11
C PRO A 86 -5.08 -15.20 9.82
N THR A 87 -3.82 -14.96 9.42
CA THR A 87 -3.52 -14.25 8.17
C THR A 87 -4.16 -14.97 6.98
N PRO A 88 -4.95 -14.28 6.13
CA PRO A 88 -5.48 -14.88 4.91
C PRO A 88 -4.36 -15.29 3.93
N PRO A 89 -4.65 -16.14 2.93
CA PRO A 89 -3.71 -16.44 1.86
C PRO A 89 -3.30 -15.18 1.08
N LEU A 90 -2.09 -15.16 0.53
CA LEU A 90 -1.62 -14.08 -0.34
C LEU A 90 -2.54 -13.90 -1.57
N PRO A 91 -2.66 -12.67 -2.11
CA PRO A 91 -3.35 -12.42 -3.36
C PRO A 91 -2.73 -13.25 -4.49
N LYS A 92 -3.55 -14.01 -5.20
CA LYS A 92 -3.12 -14.81 -6.35
C LYS A 92 -3.55 -14.15 -7.65
N ARG A 93 -2.69 -14.19 -8.65
CA ARG A 93 -3.05 -13.79 -10.02
C ARG A 93 -4.11 -14.75 -10.55
N LYS A 94 -5.27 -14.22 -10.95
CA LYS A 94 -6.25 -14.97 -11.72
C LYS A 94 -5.80 -14.99 -13.18
N ILE A 95 -5.57 -16.17 -13.72
CA ILE A 95 -5.33 -16.38 -15.15
C ILE A 95 -6.65 -16.94 -15.68
N HIS A 96 -7.28 -16.23 -16.61
CA HIS A 96 -8.48 -16.66 -17.33
C HIS A 96 -8.11 -16.87 -18.79
#